data_AF-A0A1F3EMV6-F1
#
_entry.id   AF-A0A1F3EMV6-F1
#
_cell.length_a   1.000
_cell.length_b   1.000
_cell.length_c   1.000
_cell.angle_alpha   90.00
_cell.angle_beta   90.00
_cell.angle_gamma   90.00
#
_symmetry.space_group_name_H-M   'P 1'
#
loop_
_entity.id
_entity.type
_entity.pdbx_description
1 polymer ?
#
loop_
_entity_poly.entity_id
_entity_poly.type
_entity_poly.pdbx_seq_one_letter_code
_entity_poly.pdbx_strand_id
1 'polypeptide(L)'
;MDNYMVSKSKVSNIKIENTKSAEFPTVSSLTLYTNQNIITGSVDLMVSVGNLLISYNLNIVYRLYKTNLFIGESLISIPLTQSGVPNIATFPYKSEDLNGTTRDFTFLIPILSLGERQNICNDLLYIAANASVAKLVLLVVLIGKKLFGMKQIN
;
A
#
# COMPACT_ATOMS: atom_id res chain seq x y z
N MET A 1 -11.44 76.21 -4.27
CA MET A 1 -10.18 76.29 -5.05
C MET A 1 -9.47 74.98 -4.83
N ASP A 2 -9.58 74.15 -5.85
CA ASP A 2 -9.12 72.77 -5.89
C ASP A 2 -7.61 72.67 -5.81
N ASN A 3 -7.09 71.68 -5.09
CA ASN A 3 -5.84 71.04 -5.48
C ASN A 3 -5.86 69.56 -5.06
N TYR A 4 -6.39 68.79 -6.00
CA TYR A 4 -5.95 67.46 -6.39
C TYR A 4 -4.48 67.18 -6.04
N MET A 5 -4.23 66.26 -5.12
CA MET A 5 -3.02 65.45 -5.10
C MET A 5 -3.43 64.00 -4.84
N VAL A 6 -3.63 63.29 -5.96
CA VAL A 6 -3.78 61.83 -6.00
C VAL A 6 -2.43 61.22 -5.63
N SER A 7 -2.31 60.68 -4.43
CA SER A 7 -1.25 59.71 -4.15
C SER A 7 -1.66 58.40 -4.83
N LYS A 8 -1.09 58.12 -6.00
CA LYS A 8 -1.15 56.80 -6.63
C LYS A 8 -0.30 55.85 -5.79
N SER A 9 -0.89 55.25 -4.76
CA SER A 9 -0.29 54.09 -4.11
C SER A 9 -0.28 52.97 -5.15
N LYS A 10 0.90 52.71 -5.71
CA LYS A 10 1.19 51.58 -6.56
C LYS A 10 0.95 50.33 -5.72
N VAL A 11 -0.25 49.75 -5.83
CA VAL A 11 -0.55 48.42 -5.30
C VAL A 11 0.39 47.48 -6.03
N SER A 12 1.46 47.08 -5.36
CA SER A 12 2.36 46.04 -5.83
C SER A 12 1.55 44.77 -5.96
N ASN A 13 1.31 44.35 -7.21
CA ASN A 13 0.83 43.04 -7.66
C ASN A 13 0.41 42.11 -6.51
N ILE A 14 -0.88 42.06 -6.21
CA ILE A 14 -1.46 40.95 -5.46
C ILE A 14 -1.34 39.73 -6.38
N LYS A 15 -0.21 39.03 -6.29
CA LYS A 15 -0.05 37.68 -6.83
C LYS A 15 -0.46 36.71 -5.71
N ILE A 16 -1.76 36.57 -5.49
CA ILE A 16 -2.24 35.33 -4.86
C ILE A 16 -2.43 34.37 -6.01
N GLU A 17 -1.33 33.73 -6.43
CA GLU A 17 -1.45 32.54 -7.23
C GLU A 17 -1.92 31.45 -6.28
N ASN A 18 -3.20 31.09 -6.41
CA ASN A 18 -3.72 29.82 -5.92
C ASN A 18 -2.88 28.70 -6.55
N THR A 19 -1.76 28.37 -5.92
CA THR A 19 -1.01 27.15 -6.22
C THR A 19 -0.85 26.42 -4.90
N LYS A 20 -1.92 25.70 -4.54
CA LYS A 20 -1.75 24.51 -3.71
C LYS A 20 -0.90 23.58 -4.55
N SER A 21 0.38 23.43 -4.21
CA SER A 21 1.17 22.31 -4.71
C SER A 21 0.51 21.06 -4.15
N ALA A 22 -0.39 20.47 -4.92
CA ALA A 22 -0.74 19.08 -4.75
C ALA A 22 0.41 18.33 -5.44
N GLU A 23 1.46 18.02 -4.67
CA GLU A 23 2.31 16.91 -5.03
C GLU A 23 1.38 15.71 -5.11
N PHE A 24 1.05 15.31 -6.34
CA PHE A 24 0.40 14.03 -6.55
C PHE A 24 1.29 13.00 -5.89
N PRO A 25 0.74 12.21 -4.98
CA PRO A 25 1.55 11.29 -4.22
C PRO A 25 2.20 10.35 -5.23
N THR A 26 3.53 10.35 -5.26
CA THR A 26 4.26 9.40 -6.10
C THR A 26 3.92 8.01 -5.60
N VAL A 27 3.27 7.23 -6.45
CA VAL A 27 2.96 5.83 -6.17
C VAL A 27 4.02 4.97 -6.85
N SER A 28 4.73 4.17 -6.08
CA SER A 28 5.59 3.09 -6.58
C SER A 28 4.92 1.76 -6.26
N SER A 29 4.90 0.83 -7.21
CA SER A 29 4.20 -0.46 -7.05
C SER A 29 5.14 -1.62 -7.33
N LEU A 30 5.11 -2.62 -6.45
CA LEU A 30 5.88 -3.86 -6.56
C LEU A 30 4.92 -5.04 -6.59
N THR A 31 5.13 -5.95 -7.54
CA THR A 31 4.32 -7.16 -7.66
C THR A 31 4.61 -8.14 -6.52
N LEU A 32 3.56 -8.65 -5.88
CA LEU A 32 3.65 -9.76 -4.93
C LEU A 32 3.51 -11.10 -5.66
N TYR A 33 4.50 -11.95 -5.45
CA TYR A 33 4.52 -13.32 -5.96
C TYR A 33 4.33 -14.32 -4.82
N THR A 34 3.59 -15.40 -5.09
CA THR A 34 3.59 -16.62 -4.27
C THR A 34 4.44 -17.70 -4.92
N ASN A 35 4.53 -18.88 -4.30
CA ASN A 35 5.25 -20.05 -4.84
C ASN A 35 5.00 -20.20 -6.34
N GLN A 36 6.09 -20.39 -7.11
CA GLN A 36 6.07 -20.57 -8.56
C GLN A 36 5.71 -19.32 -9.39
N ASN A 37 6.09 -18.11 -8.95
CA ASN A 37 5.92 -16.85 -9.70
C ASN A 37 4.46 -16.50 -10.03
N ILE A 38 3.51 -16.94 -9.20
CA ILE A 38 2.10 -16.60 -9.38
C ILE A 38 1.86 -15.20 -8.81
N ILE A 39 1.39 -14.29 -9.66
CA ILE A 39 1.00 -12.95 -9.25
C ILE A 39 -0.18 -13.04 -8.29
N THR A 40 0.02 -12.54 -7.09
CA THR A 40 -0.92 -12.64 -5.97
C THR A 40 -1.49 -11.28 -5.60
N GLY A 41 -0.78 -10.20 -5.94
CA GLY A 41 -1.21 -8.83 -5.70
C GLY A 41 -0.09 -7.84 -5.96
N SER A 42 -0.17 -6.67 -5.33
CA SER A 42 0.88 -5.66 -5.28
C SER A 42 1.11 -5.13 -3.86
N VAL A 43 2.27 -4.51 -3.67
CA VAL A 43 2.54 -3.58 -2.58
C VAL A 43 2.73 -2.21 -3.21
N ASP A 44 1.88 -1.27 -2.81
CA ASP A 44 1.91 0.10 -3.30
C ASP A 44 2.46 1.01 -2.20
N LEU A 45 3.42 1.84 -2.59
CA LEU A 45 4.11 2.78 -1.74
C LEU A 45 3.71 4.16 -2.15
N MET A 46 3.25 4.95 -1.18
CA MET A 46 2.71 6.26 -1.43
C MET A 46 3.15 7.22 -0.34
N VAL A 47 3.81 8.31 -0.71
CA VAL A 47 4.13 9.38 0.23
C VAL A 47 2.94 10.34 0.26
N SER A 48 2.35 10.53 1.45
CA SER A 48 1.23 11.45 1.63
C SER A 48 1.34 12.19 2.96
N VAL A 49 1.36 13.52 2.88
CA VAL A 49 1.28 14.45 4.03
C VAL A 49 2.06 13.97 5.26
N GLY A 50 3.39 13.86 5.12
CA GLY A 50 4.27 13.48 6.24
C GLY A 50 4.26 12.00 6.63
N ASN A 51 3.55 11.16 5.90
CA ASN A 51 3.48 9.71 6.10
C ASN A 51 3.92 8.96 4.84
N LEU A 52 4.51 7.79 5.06
CA LEU A 52 4.69 6.76 4.06
C LEU A 52 3.57 5.72 4.25
N LEU A 53 2.74 5.56 3.23
CA LEU A 53 1.68 4.57 3.18
C LEU A 53 2.20 3.37 2.40
N ILE A 54 2.13 2.19 3.01
CA ILE A 54 2.51 0.91 2.39
C ILE A 54 1.27 0.03 2.36
N SER A 55 0.68 -0.13 1.17
CA SER A 55 -0.60 -0.80 0.96
C SER A 55 -0.40 -2.14 0.27
N TYR A 56 -0.83 -3.22 0.91
CA TYR A 56 -0.93 -4.53 0.30
C TYR A 56 -2.28 -4.63 -0.41
N ASN A 57 -2.28 -5.02 -1.68
CA ASN A 57 -3.47 -5.16 -2.50
C ASN A 57 -3.49 -6.52 -3.18
N LEU A 58 -4.26 -7.48 -2.65
CA LEU A 58 -4.34 -8.83 -3.19
C LEU A 58 -5.38 -8.96 -4.31
N ASN A 59 -5.07 -9.83 -5.27
CA ASN A 59 -6.02 -10.27 -6.29
C ASN A 59 -7.25 -10.92 -5.65
N ILE A 60 -8.39 -10.88 -6.36
CA ILE A 60 -9.71 -11.27 -5.83
C ILE A 60 -9.77 -12.67 -5.20
N VAL A 61 -8.96 -13.60 -5.71
CA VAL A 61 -8.90 -14.99 -5.27
C VAL A 61 -8.02 -15.21 -4.04
N TYR A 62 -7.35 -14.20 -3.51
CA TYR A 62 -6.52 -14.33 -2.32
C TYR A 62 -7.10 -13.57 -1.13
N ARG A 63 -6.74 -13.99 0.07
CA ARG A 63 -7.07 -13.34 1.35
C ARG A 63 -5.85 -13.25 2.24
N LEU A 64 -5.76 -12.15 2.96
CA LEU A 64 -4.59 -11.78 3.75
C LEU A 64 -4.71 -12.32 5.19
N TYR A 65 -3.65 -12.94 5.70
CA TYR A 65 -3.59 -13.45 7.08
C TYR A 65 -2.59 -12.69 7.94
N LYS A 66 -1.46 -12.31 7.34
CA LYS A 66 -0.35 -11.63 8.01
C LYS A 66 0.37 -10.72 7.02
N THR A 67 0.88 -9.59 7.48
CA THR A 67 1.88 -8.80 6.74
C THR A 67 3.10 -8.56 7.61
N ASN A 68 4.27 -8.52 6.98
CA ASN A 68 5.54 -8.18 7.61
C ASN A 68 6.26 -7.19 6.71
N LEU A 69 6.79 -6.13 7.30
CA LEU A 69 7.40 -5.04 6.58
C LEU A 69 8.64 -4.57 7.32
N PHE A 70 9.73 -4.43 6.56
CA PHE A 70 10.95 -3.78 6.98
C PHE A 70 11.16 -2.52 6.14
N ILE A 71 11.59 -1.45 6.80
CA ILE A 71 12.04 -0.20 6.18
C ILE A 71 13.35 0.20 6.86
N GLY A 72 14.38 0.48 6.08
CA GLY A 72 15.67 0.91 6.61
C GLY A 72 16.51 1.66 5.58
N GLU A 73 17.57 2.31 6.07
CA GLU A 73 18.47 3.16 5.26
C GLU A 73 19.55 2.34 4.51
N SER A 74 19.68 1.05 4.82
CA SER A 74 20.69 0.18 4.21
C SER A 74 20.21 -1.27 4.09
N LEU A 75 20.60 -1.96 3.01
CA LEU A 75 20.36 -3.40 2.85
C LEU A 75 20.97 -4.24 3.98
N ILE A 76 22.07 -3.78 4.58
CA ILE A 76 22.77 -4.49 5.68
C ILE A 76 21.93 -4.47 6.96
N SER A 77 21.01 -3.51 7.10
CA SER A 77 20.13 -3.40 8.25
C SER A 77 18.91 -4.32 8.19
N ILE A 78 18.68 -5.02 7.05
CA ILE A 78 17.63 -6.03 6.95
C ILE A 78 17.97 -7.16 7.92
N PRO A 79 17.08 -7.52 8.87
CA PRO A 79 17.32 -8.65 9.74
C PRO A 79 17.47 -9.94 8.93
N LEU A 80 18.58 -10.66 9.10
CA LEU A 80 18.85 -11.92 8.40
C LEU A 80 18.89 -13.10 9.40
N THR A 81 18.57 -14.27 8.90
CA THR A 81 18.86 -15.55 9.57
C THR A 81 20.35 -15.86 9.50
N GLN A 82 20.82 -16.85 10.26
CA GLN A 82 22.23 -17.31 10.19
C GLN A 82 22.66 -17.75 8.78
N SER A 83 21.69 -18.15 7.94
CA SER A 83 21.91 -18.54 6.54
C SER A 83 21.87 -17.36 5.55
N GLY A 84 21.77 -16.11 6.03
CA GLY A 84 21.78 -14.92 5.18
C GLY A 84 20.45 -14.59 4.48
N VAL A 85 19.37 -15.31 4.81
CA VAL A 85 18.02 -15.05 4.26
C VAL A 85 17.26 -14.10 5.18
N PRO A 86 16.47 -13.13 4.67
CA PRO A 86 15.66 -12.25 5.50
C PRO A 86 14.84 -12.99 6.57
N ASN A 87 15.04 -12.59 7.83
CA ASN A 87 14.31 -13.11 8.97
C ASN A 87 13.00 -12.32 9.17
N ILE A 88 11.99 -12.71 8.41
CA ILE A 88 10.68 -12.05 8.35
C ILE A 88 10.03 -11.93 9.75
N ALA A 89 10.28 -12.88 10.65
CA ALA A 89 9.71 -12.86 12.01
C ALA A 89 10.20 -11.69 12.87
N THR A 90 11.34 -11.09 12.50
CA THR A 90 11.97 -9.97 13.21
C THR A 90 11.72 -8.62 12.56
N PHE A 91 10.87 -8.57 11.52
CA PHE A 91 10.53 -7.30 10.88
C PHE A 91 9.74 -6.41 11.86
N PRO A 92 10.07 -5.10 11.93
CA PRO A 92 9.54 -4.20 12.94
C PRO A 92 8.06 -3.87 12.74
N TYR A 93 7.62 -3.78 11.49
CA TYR A 93 6.23 -3.50 11.15
C TYR A 93 5.54 -4.81 10.78
N LYS A 94 4.45 -5.14 11.49
CA LYS A 94 3.69 -6.36 11.23
C LYS A 94 2.21 -6.17 11.55
N SER A 95 1.38 -6.87 10.80
CA SER A 95 -0.01 -7.13 11.17
C SER A 95 -0.16 -8.64 11.34
N GLU A 96 -0.82 -9.03 12.42
CA GLU A 96 -1.16 -10.42 12.72
C GLU A 96 -2.68 -10.55 12.77
N ASP A 97 -3.17 -11.78 12.65
CA ASP A 97 -4.58 -12.12 12.85
C ASP A 97 -5.58 -11.36 11.96
N LEU A 98 -5.21 -11.12 10.70
CA LEU A 98 -6.14 -10.59 9.68
C LEU A 98 -7.22 -11.60 9.28
N ASN A 99 -7.14 -12.84 9.79
CA ASN A 99 -8.16 -13.89 9.73
C ASN A 99 -8.69 -14.21 8.32
N GLY A 100 -7.96 -13.85 7.26
CA GLY A 100 -8.40 -14.05 5.89
C GLY A 100 -9.66 -13.26 5.51
N THR A 101 -10.04 -12.23 6.27
CA THR A 101 -11.28 -11.46 6.01
C THR A 101 -11.07 -10.38 4.96
N THR A 102 -9.87 -9.81 4.90
CA THR A 102 -9.51 -8.72 3.99
C THR A 102 -8.64 -9.17 2.82
N ARG A 103 -8.64 -8.36 1.77
CA ARG A 103 -7.73 -8.46 0.61
C ARG A 103 -6.65 -7.38 0.64
N ASP A 104 -6.81 -6.40 1.52
CA ASP A 104 -6.00 -5.21 1.56
C ASP A 104 -5.65 -4.85 3.00
N PHE A 105 -4.49 -4.22 3.15
CA PHE A 105 -4.02 -3.70 4.43
C PHE A 105 -3.00 -2.60 4.18
N THR A 106 -3.11 -1.50 4.91
CA THR A 106 -2.20 -0.35 4.77
C THR A 106 -1.49 -0.06 6.09
N PHE A 107 -0.16 -0.06 6.07
CA PHE A 107 0.63 0.58 7.12
C PHE A 107 0.67 2.08 6.87
N LEU A 108 0.45 2.86 7.93
CA LEU A 108 0.65 4.30 7.95
C LEU A 108 1.86 4.60 8.84
N ILE A 109 2.98 4.95 8.23
CA ILE A 109 4.26 5.14 8.91
C ILE A 109 4.64 6.61 8.85
N PRO A 110 4.70 7.31 9.99
CA PRO A 110 5.17 8.69 10.02
C PRO A 110 6.60 8.78 9.47
N ILE A 111 6.87 9.68 8.52
CA ILE A 111 8.22 9.83 7.95
C ILE A 111 9.23 10.18 9.04
N LEU A 112 8.80 10.94 10.05
CA LEU A 112 9.62 11.29 11.21
C LEU A 112 10.04 10.09 12.07
N SER A 113 9.33 8.95 12.01
CA SER A 113 9.74 7.74 12.72
C SER A 113 10.81 6.95 11.97
N LEU A 114 11.10 7.30 10.72
CA LEU A 114 12.12 6.66 9.89
C LEU A 114 13.49 7.35 10.00
N GLY A 115 13.56 8.52 10.65
CA GLY A 115 14.78 9.32 10.76
C GLY A 115 14.49 10.84 10.74
N GLU A 116 15.54 11.66 10.84
CA GLU A 116 15.39 13.11 10.70
C GLU A 116 14.99 13.48 9.27
N ARG A 117 13.95 14.32 9.15
CA ARG A 117 13.30 14.71 7.88
C ARG A 117 14.26 15.19 6.77
N GLN A 118 15.40 15.76 7.14
CA GLN A 118 16.36 16.35 6.21
C GLN A 118 17.17 15.29 5.44
N ASN A 119 17.26 14.08 6.00
CA ASN A 119 18.01 12.97 5.43
C ASN A 119 17.12 12.15 4.47
N ILE A 120 15.88 11.85 4.88
CA ILE A 120 14.99 10.93 4.15
C ILE A 120 14.58 11.44 2.75
N CYS A 121 14.49 12.75 2.52
CA CYS A 121 14.09 13.29 1.21
C CYS A 121 15.19 13.17 0.14
N ASN A 122 16.44 12.94 0.53
CA ASN A 122 17.57 12.73 -0.39
C ASN A 122 18.17 11.32 -0.27
N ASP A 123 17.75 10.54 0.73
CA ASP A 123 18.27 9.21 1.00
C ASP A 123 17.44 8.11 0.38
N LEU A 124 18.11 7.01 0.04
CA LEU A 124 17.49 5.83 -0.49
C LEU A 124 16.97 4.95 0.65
N LEU A 125 15.66 4.73 0.70
CA LEU A 125 15.06 3.76 1.63
C LEU A 125 14.96 2.39 0.99
N TYR A 126 15.37 1.37 1.74
CA TYR A 126 15.22 -0.04 1.39
C TYR A 126 14.01 -0.63 2.10
N ILE A 127 13.16 -1.30 1.32
CA ILE A 127 11.89 -1.83 1.80
C ILE A 127 11.82 -3.31 1.45
N ALA A 128 11.53 -4.14 2.45
CA ALA A 128 11.25 -5.56 2.26
C ALA A 128 9.85 -5.86 2.79
N ALA A 129 8.97 -6.31 1.89
CA ALA A 129 7.58 -6.58 2.19
C ALA A 129 7.29 -8.07 2.00
N ASN A 130 6.61 -8.66 2.97
CA ASN A 130 6.13 -10.03 2.93
C ASN A 130 4.66 -10.09 3.38
N ALA A 131 3.91 -11.04 2.82
CA ALA A 131 2.53 -11.33 3.20
C ALA A 131 2.31 -12.84 3.28
N SER A 132 1.48 -13.26 4.25
CA SER A 132 0.89 -14.60 4.30
C SER A 132 -0.53 -14.52 3.76
N VAL A 133 -0.85 -15.40 2.81
CA VAL A 133 -2.11 -15.38 2.06
C VAL A 133 -2.69 -16.78 1.89
N ALA A 134 -4.01 -16.87 1.73
CA ALA A 134 -4.69 -18.08 1.29
C ALA A 134 -5.45 -17.84 -0.01
N LYS A 135 -5.49 -18.85 -0.88
CA LYS A 135 -6.29 -18.83 -2.11
C LYS A 135 -7.70 -19.36 -1.82
N LEU A 136 -8.71 -18.59 -2.20
CA LEU A 136 -10.10 -19.03 -2.23
C LEU A 136 -10.30 -19.98 -3.41
N VAL A 137 -10.79 -21.17 -3.12
CA VAL A 137 -11.20 -22.16 -4.12
C VAL A 137 -12.72 -22.30 -4.00
N LEU A 138 -13.44 -21.86 -5.04
CA LEU A 138 -14.88 -22.06 -5.12
C LEU A 138 -15.16 -23.48 -5.60
N LEU A 139 -15.69 -24.33 -4.73
CA LEU A 139 -16.20 -25.63 -5.10
C LEU A 139 -17.68 -25.50 -5.46
N VAL A 140 -18.03 -25.67 -6.74
CA VAL A 140 -19.43 -25.73 -7.18
C VAL A 140 -19.87 -27.20 -7.22
N VAL A 141 -20.74 -27.60 -6.30
CA VAL A 141 -21.35 -28.94 -6.30
C VAL A 141 -22.72 -28.87 -6.97
N LEU A 142 -22.83 -29.43 -8.17
CA LEU A 142 -24.12 -29.54 -8.87
C LEU A 142 -24.82 -30.84 -8.44
N ILE A 143 -25.90 -30.71 -7.68
CA ILE A 143 -26.76 -31.86 -7.32
C ILE A 143 -27.87 -31.95 -8.36
N GLY A 144 -27.72 -32.87 -9.32
CA GLY A 144 -28.76 -33.17 -10.31
C GLY A 144 -29.84 -34.07 -9.72
N LYS A 145 -31.09 -33.58 -9.68
CA LYS A 145 -32.26 -34.41 -9.37
C LYS A 145 -32.63 -35.19 -10.64
N LYS A 146 -32.46 -36.51 -10.64
CA LYS A 146 -32.93 -37.40 -11.73
C LYS A 146 -34.47 -37.41 -11.71
N LEU A 147 -35.11 -36.65 -12.59
CA LEU A 147 -36.55 -36.74 -12.83
C LEU A 147 -36.84 -38.09 -13.50
N PHE A 148 -37.27 -39.07 -12.71
CA PHE A 148 -37.82 -40.31 -13.23
C PHE A 148 -39.15 -39.99 -13.92
N GLY A 149 -39.21 -40.24 -15.23
CA GLY A 149 -40.39 -40.00 -16.05
C GLY A 149 -41.58 -40.83 -15.56
N MET A 150 -42.65 -40.15 -15.14
CA MET A 150 -43.96 -40.77 -15.02
C MET A 150 -44.52 -40.92 -16.43
N LYS A 151 -44.55 -42.17 -16.90
CA LYS A 151 -45.33 -42.59 -18.06
C LYS A 151 -46.80 -42.44 -17.67
N GLN A 152 -47.51 -41.48 -18.25
CA GLN A 152 -48.97 -41.43 -18.16
C GLN A 152 -49.53 -42.69 -18.82
N ILE A 153 -50.32 -43.45 -18.09
CA ILE A 153 -51.06 -44.62 -18.57
C ILE A 153 -52.52 -44.18 -18.66
N ASN A 154 -53.06 -44.31 -19.88
CA ASN A 154 -54.43 -44.12 -20.36
C ASN A 154 -54.99 -42.69 -20.42
#